data_AF-A0A2J4PCH1-F1
#
_entry.id   AF-A0A2J4PCH1-F1
#
_cell.length_a   1.000
_cell.length_b   1.000
_cell.length_c   1.000
_cell.angle_alpha   90.00
_cell.angle_beta   90.00
_cell.angle_gamma   90.00
#
_symmetry.space_group_name_H-M   'P 1'
#
loop_
_entity.id
_entity.type
_entity.pdbx_description
1 polymer ?
#
loop_
_entity_poly.entity_id
_entity_poly.type
_entity_poly.pdbx_seq_one_letter_code
_entity_poly.pdbx_strand_id
1 'polypeptide(L)'
;NITLYRLQVIPSKIADMTALLQQLTPIVDLTPQDIADFRDDMHHNSRYKEVTLKSDLSDVEVARFAVNEFHFPGVTVESYQQRAYPYGAELAHVVGYVSKINDSDLQKLAKAGEEENYAADHNIGKQGIEGYYEKALHGTTGYQEVEVDNHGRVVRLLKEVPPVAGKNIYLTLDLHLQQYIESVLKGQRAAVVAVDPRDGGVLAMVSSPSYDPNPFVRGIGYQAYRSLLDNPDRPLINRVTQGLYPPASTVKPYMALSALSAGVITPTTSFFGAPTWT
;
A
#
# COMPACT_ATOMS: atom_id res chain seq x y z
N ASN A 1 -9.83 5.39 1.06
CA ASN A 1 -10.24 4.20 0.28
C ASN A 1 -11.21 4.65 -0.80
N ILE A 2 -11.16 4.00 -1.96
CA ILE A 2 -12.14 4.16 -3.02
C ILE A 2 -12.96 2.87 -3.15
N THR A 3 -14.24 3.02 -3.46
CA THR A 3 -15.11 1.88 -3.73
C THR A 3 -14.94 1.49 -5.19
N LEU A 4 -14.61 0.23 -5.44
CA LEU A 4 -14.47 -0.34 -6.77
C LEU A 4 -15.37 -1.57 -6.87
N TYR A 5 -15.67 -1.97 -8.10
CA TYR A 5 -16.53 -3.11 -8.37
C TYR A 5 -15.73 -4.25 -8.98
N ARG A 6 -16.00 -5.48 -8.56
CA ARG A 6 -15.46 -6.70 -9.16
C ARG A 6 -16.60 -7.61 -9.56
N LEU A 7 -16.37 -8.36 -10.62
CA LEU A 7 -17.25 -9.42 -11.07
C LEU A 7 -16.74 -10.74 -10.51
N GLN A 8 -17.58 -11.45 -9.75
CA GLN A 8 -17.27 -12.75 -9.17
C GLN A 8 -18.14 -13.84 -9.76
N VAL A 9 -17.59 -15.04 -9.77
CA VAL A 9 -18.26 -16.23 -10.27
C VAL A 9 -18.16 -17.32 -9.20
N ILE A 10 -19.27 -18.03 -8.96
CA ILE A 10 -19.31 -19.24 -8.15
C ILE A 10 -19.27 -20.44 -9.10
N PRO A 11 -18.11 -21.12 -9.28
CA PRO A 11 -17.95 -22.15 -10.30
C PRO A 11 -18.99 -23.27 -10.23
N SER A 12 -19.44 -23.65 -9.03
CA SER A 12 -20.44 -24.71 -8.83
C SER A 12 -21.82 -24.38 -9.39
N LYS A 13 -22.14 -23.10 -9.61
CA LYS A 13 -23.41 -22.65 -10.19
C LYS A 13 -23.37 -22.56 -11.71
N ILE A 14 -22.20 -22.74 -12.32
CA ILE A 14 -21.98 -22.57 -13.76
C ILE A 14 -21.92 -23.94 -14.43
N ALA A 15 -22.87 -24.20 -15.34
CA ALA A 15 -22.91 -25.46 -16.09
C ALA A 15 -21.84 -25.52 -17.19
N ASP A 16 -21.66 -24.43 -17.95
CA ASP A 16 -20.66 -24.29 -18.99
C ASP A 16 -19.88 -22.99 -18.81
N MET A 17 -18.66 -23.12 -18.26
CA MET A 17 -17.78 -21.99 -18.01
C MET A 17 -17.29 -21.34 -19.31
N THR A 18 -17.13 -22.10 -20.38
CA THR A 18 -16.62 -21.54 -21.65
C THR A 18 -17.69 -20.68 -22.30
N ALA A 19 -18.94 -21.16 -22.31
CA ALA A 19 -20.08 -20.39 -22.79
C ALA A 19 -20.30 -19.13 -21.94
N LEU A 20 -20.19 -19.24 -20.60
CA LEU A 20 -20.30 -18.08 -19.71
C LEU A 20 -19.28 -16.99 -20.06
N LEU A 21 -18.00 -17.37 -20.16
CA LEU A 21 -16.93 -16.41 -20.46
C LEU A 21 -17.17 -15.75 -21.83
N GLN A 22 -17.58 -16.51 -22.85
CA GLN A 22 -17.90 -15.97 -24.17
C GLN A 22 -19.05 -14.95 -24.13
N GLN A 23 -20.09 -15.21 -23.32
CA GLN A 23 -21.23 -14.32 -23.19
C GLN A 23 -20.92 -13.06 -22.36
N LEU A 24 -20.04 -13.16 -21.35
CA LEU A 24 -19.64 -12.03 -20.51
C LEU A 24 -18.61 -11.11 -21.18
N THR A 25 -17.75 -11.63 -22.07
CA THR A 25 -16.74 -10.84 -22.78
C THR A 25 -17.29 -9.54 -23.40
N PRO A 26 -18.39 -9.53 -24.18
CA PRO A 26 -18.93 -8.29 -24.75
C PRO A 26 -19.65 -7.39 -23.73
N ILE A 27 -19.99 -7.89 -22.55
CA ILE A 27 -20.77 -7.14 -21.54
C ILE A 27 -19.85 -6.34 -20.63
N VAL A 28 -18.78 -6.98 -20.16
CA VAL A 28 -17.82 -6.42 -19.21
C VAL A 28 -16.41 -6.34 -19.80
N ASP A 29 -16.27 -6.33 -21.12
CA ASP A 29 -15.01 -6.17 -21.86
C ASP A 29 -13.87 -7.04 -21.31
N LEU A 30 -14.09 -8.35 -21.17
CA LEU A 30 -13.08 -9.28 -20.65
C LEU A 30 -11.87 -9.35 -21.59
N THR A 31 -10.67 -9.21 -21.03
CA THR A 31 -9.42 -9.41 -21.76
C THR A 31 -8.97 -10.88 -21.69
N PRO A 32 -8.10 -11.33 -22.60
CA PRO A 32 -7.49 -12.66 -22.51
C PRO A 32 -6.73 -12.87 -21.20
N GLN A 33 -6.16 -11.80 -20.63
CA GLN A 33 -5.44 -11.85 -19.36
C GLN A 33 -6.41 -12.09 -18.19
N ASP A 34 -7.55 -11.38 -18.14
CA ASP A 34 -8.57 -11.58 -17.11
C ASP A 34 -9.03 -13.05 -17.06
N ILE A 35 -9.25 -13.65 -18.25
CA ILE A 35 -9.67 -15.05 -18.36
C ILE A 35 -8.57 -16.02 -17.92
N ALA A 36 -7.30 -15.71 -18.22
CA ALA A 36 -6.17 -16.54 -17.82
C ALA A 36 -5.99 -16.53 -16.29
N ASP A 37 -6.00 -15.34 -15.69
CA ASP A 37 -5.85 -15.15 -14.25
C ASP A 37 -7.04 -15.78 -13.49
N PHE A 38 -8.27 -15.60 -13.96
CA PHE A 38 -9.45 -16.24 -13.40
C PHE A 38 -9.36 -17.77 -13.40
N ARG A 39 -8.87 -18.37 -14.49
CA ARG A 39 -8.71 -19.83 -14.58
C ARG A 39 -7.68 -20.33 -13.59
N ASP A 40 -6.56 -19.62 -13.46
CA ASP A 40 -5.52 -19.95 -12.49
C ASP A 40 -6.07 -19.87 -11.05
N ASP A 41 -6.77 -18.80 -10.70
CA ASP A 41 -7.40 -18.63 -9.39
C ASP A 41 -8.45 -19.72 -9.10
N MET A 42 -9.20 -20.15 -10.12
CA MET A 42 -10.18 -21.23 -9.99
C MET A 42 -9.51 -22.58 -9.69
N HIS A 43 -8.29 -22.84 -10.18
CA HIS A 43 -7.55 -24.06 -9.86
C HIS A 43 -7.07 -24.10 -8.40
N HIS A 44 -6.82 -22.93 -7.80
CA HIS A 44 -6.32 -22.80 -6.43
C HIS A 44 -7.44 -22.67 -5.37
N ASN A 45 -8.70 -22.46 -5.78
CA ASN A 45 -9.83 -22.27 -4.87
C ASN A 45 -10.89 -23.38 -4.96
N SER A 46 -11.71 -23.53 -3.92
CA SER A 46 -12.87 -24.44 -3.93
C SER A 46 -13.92 -23.99 -4.95
N ARG A 47 -14.59 -24.95 -5.61
CA ARG A 47 -15.66 -24.68 -6.60
C ARG A 47 -16.90 -23.98 -6.01
N TYR A 48 -17.06 -23.98 -4.70
CA TYR A 48 -18.18 -23.32 -4.00
C TYR A 48 -17.83 -21.91 -3.51
N LYS A 49 -16.56 -21.52 -3.60
CA LYS A 49 -16.10 -20.18 -3.24
C LYS A 49 -16.24 -19.27 -4.45
N GLU A 50 -16.55 -18.01 -4.19
CA GLU A 50 -16.52 -16.97 -5.21
C GLU A 50 -15.09 -16.71 -5.67
N VAL A 51 -14.89 -16.69 -6.98
CA VAL A 51 -13.61 -16.39 -7.63
C VAL A 51 -13.79 -15.12 -8.44
N THR A 52 -12.85 -14.17 -8.32
CA THR A 52 -12.92 -12.90 -9.05
C THR A 52 -12.57 -13.14 -10.51
N LEU A 53 -13.51 -12.84 -11.41
CA LEU A 53 -13.32 -12.93 -12.85
C LEU A 53 -12.73 -11.65 -13.44
N LYS A 54 -13.19 -10.49 -12.96
CA LYS A 54 -12.63 -9.19 -13.36
C LYS A 54 -12.70 -8.22 -12.19
N SER A 55 -11.61 -7.51 -11.94
CA SER A 55 -11.54 -6.43 -10.95
C SER A 55 -11.67 -5.06 -11.63
N ASP A 56 -11.90 -4.00 -10.83
CA ASP A 56 -11.94 -2.61 -11.29
C ASP A 56 -12.96 -2.33 -12.42
N LEU A 57 -14.17 -2.90 -12.35
CA LEU A 57 -15.22 -2.61 -13.32
C LEU A 57 -15.57 -1.12 -13.28
N SER A 58 -15.63 -0.51 -14.46
CA SER A 58 -16.17 0.83 -14.66
C SER A 58 -17.68 0.85 -14.42
N ASP A 59 -18.22 2.03 -14.09
CA ASP A 59 -19.66 2.21 -13.90
C ASP A 59 -20.47 1.77 -15.14
N VAL A 60 -19.90 1.91 -16.34
CA VAL A 60 -20.51 1.47 -17.60
C VAL A 60 -20.54 -0.06 -17.70
N GLU A 61 -19.48 -0.76 -17.30
CA GLU A 61 -19.45 -2.23 -17.26
C GLU A 61 -20.40 -2.77 -16.18
N VAL A 62 -20.44 -2.14 -15.01
CA VAL A 62 -21.39 -2.47 -13.95
C VAL A 62 -22.82 -2.30 -14.43
N ALA A 63 -23.15 -1.18 -15.08
CA ALA A 63 -24.49 -0.94 -15.61
C ALA A 63 -24.86 -1.95 -16.72
N ARG A 64 -23.93 -2.24 -17.64
CA ARG A 64 -24.12 -3.25 -18.69
C ARG A 64 -24.37 -4.65 -18.11
N PHE A 65 -23.66 -5.01 -17.04
CA PHE A 65 -23.88 -6.29 -16.36
C PHE A 65 -25.21 -6.29 -15.59
N ALA A 66 -25.51 -5.25 -14.83
CA ALA A 66 -26.71 -5.17 -13.99
C ALA A 66 -28.01 -5.38 -14.79
N VAL A 67 -28.10 -4.84 -16.02
CA VAL A 67 -29.28 -5.06 -16.89
C VAL A 67 -29.37 -6.49 -17.45
N ASN A 68 -28.27 -7.25 -17.42
CA ASN A 68 -28.19 -8.63 -17.91
C ASN A 68 -28.03 -9.67 -16.78
N GLU A 69 -27.94 -9.25 -15.52
CA GLU A 69 -27.59 -10.09 -14.36
C GLU A 69 -28.48 -11.34 -14.25
N PHE A 70 -29.77 -11.20 -14.56
CA PHE A 70 -30.74 -12.29 -14.53
C PHE A 70 -30.43 -13.45 -15.49
N HIS A 71 -29.60 -13.22 -16.53
CA HIS A 71 -29.14 -14.26 -17.45
C HIS A 71 -27.93 -15.05 -16.91
N PHE A 72 -27.26 -14.56 -15.87
CA PHE A 72 -26.00 -15.10 -15.38
C PHE A 72 -26.09 -15.62 -13.93
N PRO A 73 -26.87 -16.69 -13.68
CA PRO A 73 -26.97 -17.25 -12.34
C PRO A 73 -25.60 -17.72 -11.85
N GLY A 74 -25.19 -17.24 -10.66
CA GLY A 74 -23.88 -17.56 -10.08
C GLY A 74 -22.77 -16.58 -10.46
N VAL A 75 -23.09 -15.49 -11.15
CA VAL A 75 -22.20 -14.35 -11.36
C VAL A 75 -22.76 -13.14 -10.60
N THR A 76 -21.92 -12.48 -9.83
CA THR A 76 -22.32 -11.34 -8.98
C THR A 76 -21.34 -10.19 -9.16
N VAL A 77 -21.85 -8.96 -9.01
CA VAL A 77 -20.99 -7.78 -8.87
C VAL A 77 -20.92 -7.43 -7.39
N GLU A 78 -19.70 -7.39 -6.85
CA GLU A 78 -19.46 -6.93 -5.49
C GLU A 78 -18.67 -5.64 -5.49
N SER A 79 -19.00 -4.77 -4.55
CA SER A 79 -18.16 -3.63 -4.21
C SER A 79 -17.07 -4.03 -3.22
N TYR A 80 -15.84 -3.58 -3.42
CA TYR A 80 -14.75 -3.71 -2.46
C TYR A 80 -14.05 -2.37 -2.24
N GLN A 81 -13.40 -2.23 -1.09
CA GLN A 81 -12.62 -1.05 -0.76
C GLN A 81 -11.17 -1.25 -1.21
N GLN A 82 -10.64 -0.28 -1.94
CA GLN A 82 -9.23 -0.26 -2.33
C GLN A 82 -8.54 0.99 -1.80
N ARG A 83 -7.27 0.84 -1.40
CA ARG A 83 -6.45 1.98 -1.01
C ARG A 83 -6.09 2.80 -2.26
N ALA A 84 -6.12 4.12 -2.13
CA ALA A 84 -5.76 5.04 -3.21
C ALA A 84 -4.92 6.18 -2.65
N TYR A 85 -3.88 6.56 -3.38
CA TYR A 85 -2.97 7.65 -3.02
C TYR A 85 -3.14 8.78 -4.06
N PRO A 86 -3.99 9.79 -3.78
CA PRO A 86 -4.30 10.85 -4.73
C PRO A 86 -3.08 11.68 -5.17
N TYR A 87 -2.09 11.77 -4.29
CA TYR A 87 -0.85 12.52 -4.50
C TYR A 87 0.31 11.64 -5.00
N GLY A 88 0.05 10.36 -5.29
CA GLY A 88 1.00 9.45 -5.93
C GLY A 88 2.44 9.53 -5.38
N ALA A 89 3.38 9.86 -6.26
CA ALA A 89 4.81 9.91 -5.97
C ALA A 89 5.20 10.91 -4.88
N GLU A 90 4.41 11.95 -4.68
CA GLU A 90 4.77 13.08 -3.82
C GLU A 90 4.82 12.70 -2.33
N LEU A 91 4.11 11.63 -1.96
CA LEU A 91 4.03 11.13 -0.60
C LEU A 91 4.51 9.67 -0.46
N ALA A 92 5.04 9.06 -1.53
CA ALA A 92 5.26 7.61 -1.59
C ALA A 92 6.15 7.08 -0.45
N HIS A 93 7.26 7.75 -0.12
CA HIS A 93 8.16 7.29 0.94
C HIS A 93 7.69 7.61 2.35
N VAL A 94 6.95 8.71 2.53
CA VAL A 94 6.49 9.14 3.86
C VAL A 94 5.19 8.48 4.25
N VAL A 95 4.16 8.56 3.41
CA VAL A 95 2.88 7.88 3.65
C VAL A 95 3.07 6.38 3.46
N GLY A 96 3.82 5.99 2.45
CA GLY A 96 4.01 4.59 2.13
C GLY A 96 2.88 4.03 1.30
N TYR A 97 2.74 2.69 1.34
CA TYR A 97 1.65 2.00 0.67
C TYR A 97 1.31 0.69 1.35
N VAL A 98 0.07 0.25 1.19
CA VAL A 98 -0.38 -1.12 1.40
C VAL A 98 -0.23 -1.94 0.12
N SER A 99 0.09 -3.23 0.25
CA SER A 99 0.07 -4.18 -0.86
C SER A 99 -0.31 -5.57 -0.37
N LYS A 100 -0.44 -6.52 -1.31
CA LYS A 100 -0.74 -7.92 -0.99
C LYS A 100 0.16 -8.48 0.11
N ILE A 101 -0.47 -9.18 1.06
CA ILE A 101 0.21 -9.94 2.12
C ILE A 101 1.03 -11.05 1.46
N ASN A 102 2.27 -11.21 1.91
CA ASN A 102 3.17 -12.27 1.50
C ASN A 102 3.57 -13.13 2.71
N ASP A 103 4.26 -14.24 2.46
CA ASP A 103 4.67 -15.19 3.50
C ASP A 103 5.49 -14.55 4.64
N SER A 104 6.29 -13.53 4.31
CA SER A 104 7.09 -12.83 5.32
C SER A 104 6.24 -11.95 6.24
N ASP A 105 5.14 -11.40 5.73
CA ASP A 105 4.19 -10.66 6.57
C ASP A 105 3.39 -11.62 7.44
N LEU A 106 2.92 -12.74 6.88
CA LEU A 106 2.22 -13.78 7.65
C LEU A 106 3.10 -14.25 8.83
N GLN A 107 4.38 -14.52 8.59
CA GLN A 107 5.32 -14.86 9.67
C GLN A 107 5.49 -13.76 10.72
N LYS A 108 5.41 -12.47 10.33
CA LYS A 108 5.47 -11.35 11.29
C LYS A 108 4.19 -11.27 12.11
N LEU A 109 3.03 -11.43 11.46
CA LEU A 109 1.72 -11.47 12.11
C LEU A 109 1.62 -12.65 13.09
N ALA A 110 2.12 -13.82 12.70
CA ALA A 110 2.24 -15.01 13.56
C ALA A 110 3.00 -14.69 14.85
N LYS A 111 4.18 -14.10 14.69
CA LYS A 111 5.06 -13.75 15.82
C LYS A 111 4.45 -12.66 16.71
N ALA A 112 3.63 -11.78 16.14
CA ALA A 112 2.92 -10.74 16.86
C ALA A 112 1.61 -11.24 17.51
N GLY A 113 1.15 -12.46 17.17
CA GLY A 113 -0.13 -12.99 17.62
C GLY A 113 -1.33 -12.29 16.98
N GLU A 114 -1.18 -11.76 15.76
CA GLU A 114 -2.23 -10.99 15.07
C GLU A 114 -2.83 -11.73 13.87
N GLU A 115 -2.43 -12.98 13.56
CA GLU A 115 -2.93 -13.74 12.40
C GLU A 115 -4.45 -13.79 12.30
N GLU A 116 -5.14 -14.02 13.43
CA GLU A 116 -6.60 -14.12 13.46
C GLU A 116 -7.27 -12.82 12.99
N ASN A 117 -6.69 -11.67 13.35
CA ASN A 117 -7.23 -10.37 12.97
C ASN A 117 -7.05 -10.06 11.48
N TYR A 118 -6.19 -10.80 10.77
CA TYR A 118 -5.91 -10.60 9.34
C TYR A 118 -6.45 -11.75 8.47
N ALA A 119 -7.24 -12.67 9.04
CA ALA A 119 -7.69 -13.87 8.34
C ALA A 119 -8.54 -13.60 7.08
N ALA A 120 -9.24 -12.45 7.03
CA ALA A 120 -10.05 -12.03 5.89
C ALA A 120 -9.36 -10.94 5.03
N ASP A 121 -8.20 -10.46 5.47
CA ASP A 121 -7.50 -9.34 4.87
C ASP A 121 -6.45 -9.83 3.89
N HIS A 122 -6.34 -9.10 2.77
CA HIS A 122 -5.46 -9.50 1.66
C HIS A 122 -4.30 -8.53 1.48
N ASN A 123 -4.35 -7.36 2.11
CA ASN A 123 -3.36 -6.29 1.98
C ASN A 123 -2.88 -5.83 3.36
N ILE A 124 -1.63 -5.38 3.44
CA ILE A 124 -1.00 -4.84 4.65
C ILE A 124 -0.09 -3.66 4.30
N GLY A 125 0.05 -2.69 5.21
CA GLY A 125 1.01 -1.60 5.13
C GLY A 125 2.45 -2.09 5.02
N LYS A 126 3.14 -1.69 3.95
CA LYS A 126 4.52 -2.15 3.65
C LYS A 126 5.60 -1.21 4.14
N GLN A 127 5.32 0.08 4.15
CA GLN A 127 6.31 1.12 4.43
C GLN A 127 5.63 2.42 4.88
N GLY A 128 6.43 3.40 5.29
CA GLY A 128 5.96 4.72 5.67
C GLY A 128 4.98 4.66 6.84
N ILE A 129 4.06 5.63 6.87
CA ILE A 129 2.95 5.70 7.83
C ILE A 129 2.04 4.48 7.75
N GLU A 130 1.73 3.97 6.55
CA GLU A 130 0.89 2.78 6.38
C GLU A 130 1.50 1.58 7.11
N GLY A 131 2.80 1.31 6.93
CA GLY A 131 3.47 0.20 7.61
C GLY A 131 3.73 0.44 9.10
N TYR A 132 4.07 1.68 9.50
CA TYR A 132 4.39 1.97 10.90
C TYR A 132 3.13 1.97 11.79
N TYR A 133 2.03 2.54 11.29
CA TYR A 133 0.75 2.64 12.01
C TYR A 133 -0.28 1.59 11.58
N GLU A 134 0.16 0.52 10.90
CA GLU A 134 -0.67 -0.58 10.39
C GLU A 134 -1.72 -1.04 11.41
N LYS A 135 -1.30 -1.38 12.63
CA LYS A 135 -2.21 -1.84 13.71
C LYS A 135 -3.31 -0.83 14.05
N ALA A 136 -3.01 0.46 14.02
CA ALA A 136 -3.99 1.50 14.29
C ALA A 136 -4.92 1.74 13.10
N LEU A 137 -4.40 1.61 11.87
CA LEU A 137 -5.09 1.85 10.60
C LEU A 137 -5.97 0.67 10.15
N HIS A 138 -5.61 -0.56 10.52
CA HIS A 138 -6.32 -1.78 10.17
C HIS A 138 -7.68 -1.86 10.88
N GLY A 139 -7.67 -1.69 12.21
CA GLY A 139 -8.84 -1.94 13.04
C GLY A 139 -8.96 -3.41 13.41
N THR A 140 -10.19 -3.86 13.68
CA THR A 140 -10.45 -5.24 14.11
C THR A 140 -11.45 -5.92 13.18
N THR A 141 -11.08 -7.09 12.69
CA THR A 141 -11.89 -7.87 11.75
C THR A 141 -13.09 -8.48 12.47
N GLY A 142 -14.25 -8.39 11.81
CA GLY A 142 -15.49 -9.01 12.26
C GLY A 142 -15.55 -10.47 11.82
N TYR A 143 -16.59 -11.18 12.25
CA TYR A 143 -16.79 -12.56 11.82
C TYR A 143 -18.28 -12.93 11.77
N GLN A 144 -18.58 -13.94 10.98
CA GLN A 144 -19.91 -14.52 10.84
C GLN A 144 -19.86 -16.01 11.16
N GLU A 145 -20.74 -16.47 12.05
CA GLU A 145 -20.98 -17.89 12.30
C GLU A 145 -22.10 -18.34 11.37
N VAL A 146 -21.76 -19.20 10.41
CA VAL A 146 -22.71 -19.70 9.40
C VAL A 146 -22.87 -21.21 9.51
N GLU A 147 -24.12 -21.67 9.44
CA GLU A 147 -24.46 -23.08 9.33
C GLU A 147 -24.29 -23.52 7.88
N VAL A 148 -23.49 -24.56 7.65
CA VAL A 148 -23.24 -25.13 6.32
C VAL A 148 -23.79 -26.54 6.21
N ASP A 149 -24.28 -26.91 5.02
CA ASP A 149 -24.68 -28.29 4.75
C ASP A 149 -23.47 -29.20 4.41
N ASN A 150 -23.75 -30.48 4.16
CA ASN A 150 -22.75 -31.48 3.77
C ASN A 150 -22.03 -31.19 2.44
N HIS A 151 -22.48 -30.21 1.66
CA HIS A 151 -21.86 -29.76 0.41
C HIS A 151 -21.14 -28.42 0.58
N GLY A 152 -21.10 -27.85 1.80
CA GLY A 152 -20.45 -26.57 2.10
C GLY A 152 -21.28 -25.34 1.73
N ARG A 153 -22.59 -25.49 1.47
CA ARG A 153 -23.48 -24.36 1.18
C ARG A 153 -23.90 -23.68 2.47
N VAL A 154 -23.80 -22.36 2.53
CA VAL A 154 -24.33 -21.56 3.65
C VAL A 154 -25.85 -21.67 3.67
N VAL A 155 -26.39 -22.26 4.74
CA VAL A 155 -27.83 -22.47 4.97
C VAL A 155 -28.42 -21.35 5.81
N ARG A 156 -27.68 -20.90 6.85
CA ARG A 156 -28.18 -19.92 7.82
C ARG A 156 -27.05 -19.16 8.50
N LEU A 157 -27.24 -17.86 8.70
CA LEU A 157 -26.41 -17.04 9.58
C LEU A 157 -26.88 -17.20 11.04
N LEU A 158 -25.99 -17.65 11.92
CA LEU A 158 -26.28 -17.86 13.35
C LEU A 158 -25.94 -16.62 14.17
N LYS A 159 -24.79 -16.00 13.87
CA LYS A 159 -24.28 -14.83 14.58
C LYS A 159 -23.40 -14.01 13.67
N GLU A 160 -23.45 -12.71 13.85
CA GLU A 160 -22.59 -11.76 13.16
C GLU A 160 -21.99 -10.80 14.19
N VAL A 161 -20.68 -10.62 14.12
CA VAL A 161 -19.96 -9.58 14.86
C VAL A 161 -19.35 -8.65 13.81
N PRO A 162 -19.84 -7.41 13.69
CA PRO A 162 -19.37 -6.50 12.65
C PRO A 162 -17.90 -6.08 12.90
N PRO A 163 -17.14 -5.77 11.84
CA PRO A 163 -15.78 -5.24 11.98
C PRO A 163 -15.79 -3.84 12.59
N VAL A 164 -14.68 -3.48 13.24
CA VAL A 164 -14.43 -2.11 13.72
C VAL A 164 -13.39 -1.48 12.83
N ALA A 165 -13.77 -0.38 12.17
CA ALA A 165 -12.87 0.36 11.30
C ALA A 165 -11.63 0.86 12.07
N GLY A 166 -10.49 0.87 11.38
CA GLY A 166 -9.27 1.48 11.91
C GLY A 166 -9.41 2.98 12.16
N LYS A 167 -8.45 3.52 12.90
CA LYS A 167 -8.44 4.92 13.33
C LYS A 167 -7.97 5.81 12.19
N ASN A 168 -8.57 7.01 12.12
CA ASN A 168 -8.03 8.09 11.31
C ASN A 168 -6.75 8.63 11.97
N ILE A 169 -5.73 8.91 11.16
CA ILE A 169 -4.47 9.49 11.59
C ILE A 169 -4.33 10.88 10.97
N TYR A 170 -3.94 11.84 11.78
CA TYR A 170 -3.62 13.20 11.37
C TYR A 170 -2.10 13.37 11.40
N LEU A 171 -1.51 13.73 10.27
CA LEU A 171 -0.07 13.92 10.13
C LEU A 171 0.28 15.39 10.32
N THR A 172 1.52 15.65 10.73
CA THR A 172 2.09 17.00 10.82
C THR A 172 2.54 17.56 9.46
N LEU A 173 2.43 16.75 8.41
CA LEU A 173 2.88 17.13 7.06
C LEU A 173 2.03 18.27 6.50
N ASP A 174 2.72 19.27 5.98
CA ASP A 174 2.14 20.27 5.09
C ASP A 174 2.27 19.77 3.65
N LEU A 175 1.14 19.42 3.05
CA LEU A 175 1.09 18.90 1.69
C LEU A 175 1.67 19.88 0.66
N HIS A 176 1.37 21.17 0.77
CA HIS A 176 1.84 22.15 -0.20
C HIS A 176 3.37 22.33 -0.11
N LEU A 177 3.91 22.31 1.11
CA LEU A 177 5.36 22.33 1.31
C LEU A 177 6.02 21.09 0.73
N GLN A 178 5.46 19.90 0.97
CA GLN A 178 5.94 18.63 0.41
C GLN A 178 5.99 18.69 -1.13
N GLN A 179 4.89 19.09 -1.77
CA GLN A 179 4.78 19.23 -3.23
C GLN A 179 5.76 20.26 -3.80
N TYR A 180 5.89 21.39 -3.13
CA TYR A 180 6.85 22.42 -3.52
C TYR A 180 8.29 21.88 -3.51
N ILE A 181 8.70 21.23 -2.41
CA ILE A 181 10.05 20.67 -2.28
C ILE A 181 10.31 19.64 -3.37
N GLU A 182 9.38 18.73 -3.64
CA GLU A 182 9.55 17.73 -4.70
C GLU A 182 9.69 18.37 -6.08
N SER A 183 8.88 19.41 -6.38
CA SER A 183 8.98 20.13 -7.64
C SER A 183 10.37 20.76 -7.85
N VAL A 184 11.01 21.23 -6.78
CA VAL A 184 12.37 21.81 -6.79
C VAL A 184 13.43 20.72 -6.97
N LEU A 185 13.21 19.53 -6.42
CA LEU A 185 14.16 18.42 -6.46
C LEU A 185 14.03 17.53 -7.70
N LYS A 186 13.10 17.82 -8.60
CA LYS A 186 12.83 17.01 -9.79
C LYS A 186 14.11 16.74 -10.61
N GLY A 187 14.37 15.46 -10.87
CA GLY A 187 15.57 15.01 -11.61
C GLY A 187 16.85 14.91 -10.77
N GLN A 188 16.78 15.20 -9.46
CA GLN A 188 17.91 15.11 -8.55
C GLN A 188 17.74 13.95 -7.57
N ARG A 189 18.85 13.30 -7.21
CA ARG A 189 18.90 12.35 -6.09
C ARG A 189 19.11 13.14 -4.81
N ALA A 190 18.05 13.33 -4.04
CA ALA A 190 18.05 14.24 -2.89
C ALA A 190 17.18 13.74 -1.75
N ALA A 191 17.44 14.25 -0.55
CA ALA A 191 16.65 14.04 0.66
C ALA A 191 16.45 15.38 1.34
N VAL A 192 15.21 15.67 1.75
CA VAL A 192 14.87 16.86 2.52
C VAL A 192 13.95 16.46 3.66
N VAL A 193 14.27 16.97 4.85
CA VAL A 193 13.42 16.90 6.02
C VAL A 193 13.22 18.32 6.55
N ALA A 194 11.98 18.75 6.66
CA ALA A 194 11.60 20.01 7.29
C ALA A 194 10.89 19.69 8.60
N VAL A 195 11.41 20.23 9.70
CA VAL A 195 10.91 19.98 11.06
C VAL A 195 10.59 21.32 11.71
N ASP A 196 9.45 21.38 12.41
CA ASP A 196 9.18 22.47 13.33
C ASP A 196 9.99 22.25 14.62
N PRO A 197 10.98 23.10 14.95
CA PRO A 197 11.84 22.89 16.10
C PRO A 197 11.10 23.07 17.45
N ARG A 198 9.88 23.61 17.45
CA ARG A 198 9.11 23.88 18.67
C ARG A 198 8.47 22.63 19.25
N ASP A 199 8.02 21.72 18.39
CA ASP A 199 7.31 20.49 18.77
C ASP A 199 7.89 19.21 18.13
N GLY A 200 8.86 19.35 17.23
CA GLY A 200 9.47 18.23 16.50
C GLY A 200 8.61 17.68 15.36
N GLY A 201 7.51 18.36 15.02
CA GLY A 201 6.61 17.95 13.93
C GLY A 201 7.32 17.96 12.58
N VAL A 202 7.19 16.87 11.82
CA VAL A 202 7.74 16.79 10.46
C VAL A 202 6.76 17.44 9.50
N LEU A 203 7.14 18.60 8.96
CA LEU A 203 6.33 19.39 8.03
C LEU A 203 6.46 18.88 6.59
N ALA A 204 7.64 18.36 6.22
CA ALA A 204 7.85 17.70 4.92
C ALA A 204 8.97 16.67 5.03
N MET A 205 8.79 15.54 4.33
CA MET A 205 9.79 14.47 4.22
C MET A 205 9.83 13.97 2.79
N VAL A 206 10.79 14.46 2.02
CA VAL A 206 10.88 14.22 0.57
C VAL A 206 12.17 13.46 0.24
N SER A 207 12.02 12.36 -0.47
CA SER A 207 13.12 11.59 -1.05
C SER A 207 12.94 11.53 -2.57
N SER A 208 13.92 12.01 -3.31
CA SER A 208 13.90 12.08 -4.77
C SER A 208 15.02 11.22 -5.37
N PRO A 209 14.80 10.51 -6.50
CA PRO A 209 13.51 10.36 -7.18
C PRO A 209 12.52 9.49 -6.39
N SER A 210 11.23 9.73 -6.62
CA SER A 210 10.12 8.96 -6.05
C SER A 210 9.46 8.06 -7.10
N TYR A 211 8.35 7.42 -6.75
CA TYR A 211 7.58 6.49 -7.60
C TYR A 211 6.11 6.50 -7.20
N ASP A 212 5.21 6.16 -8.13
CA ASP A 212 3.78 6.04 -7.82
C ASP A 212 3.50 4.79 -6.96
N PRO A 213 2.92 4.92 -5.76
CA PRO A 213 2.55 3.79 -4.91
C PRO A 213 1.28 3.06 -5.36
N ASN A 214 0.41 3.66 -6.18
CA ASN A 214 -0.89 3.07 -6.54
C ASN A 214 -0.78 1.67 -7.21
N PRO A 215 0.19 1.41 -8.11
CA PRO A 215 0.37 0.07 -8.70
C PRO A 215 0.65 -1.03 -7.68
N PHE A 216 1.24 -0.72 -6.52
CA PHE A 216 1.54 -1.72 -5.50
C PHE A 216 0.29 -2.24 -4.80
N VAL A 217 -0.76 -1.42 -4.68
CA VAL A 217 -2.03 -1.79 -4.01
C VAL A 217 -2.68 -3.00 -4.69
N ARG A 218 -2.55 -3.08 -6.02
CA ARG A 218 -3.17 -4.14 -6.84
C ARG A 218 -2.25 -5.35 -7.05
N GLY A 219 -0.99 -5.23 -6.64
CA GLY A 219 0.08 -6.11 -7.07
C GLY A 219 0.73 -5.55 -8.32
N ILE A 220 1.88 -4.92 -8.14
CA ILE A 220 2.65 -4.34 -9.24
C ILE A 220 3.12 -5.44 -10.20
N GLY A 221 2.91 -5.23 -11.51
CA GLY A 221 3.36 -6.17 -12.52
C GLY A 221 4.89 -6.32 -12.54
N TYR A 222 5.37 -7.52 -12.87
CA TYR A 222 6.80 -7.88 -12.83
C TYR A 222 7.69 -6.86 -13.57
N GLN A 223 7.31 -6.46 -14.79
CA GLN A 223 8.09 -5.52 -15.59
C GLN A 223 8.17 -4.12 -14.96
N ALA A 224 7.05 -3.63 -14.41
CA ALA A 224 6.98 -2.33 -13.75
C ALA A 224 7.76 -2.32 -12.42
N TYR A 225 7.71 -3.41 -11.66
CA TYR A 225 8.51 -3.53 -10.44
C TYR A 225 10.00 -3.63 -10.77
N ARG A 226 10.36 -4.40 -11.79
CA ARG A 226 11.74 -4.56 -12.24
C ARG A 226 12.33 -3.23 -12.73
N SER A 227 11.56 -2.39 -13.42
CA SER A 227 12.05 -1.08 -13.84
C SER A 227 12.39 -0.16 -12.66
N LEU A 228 11.67 -0.26 -11.53
CA LEU A 228 11.99 0.48 -10.31
C LEU A 228 13.25 -0.07 -9.61
N LEU A 229 13.43 -1.39 -9.60
CA LEU A 229 14.60 -2.05 -9.00
C LEU A 229 15.90 -1.78 -9.78
N ASP A 230 15.82 -1.88 -11.10
CA ASP A 230 16.95 -1.75 -12.03
C ASP A 230 17.30 -0.27 -12.30
N ASN A 231 16.48 0.68 -11.84
CA ASN A 231 16.74 2.10 -12.00
C ASN A 231 18.01 2.52 -11.23
N PRO A 232 19.02 3.11 -11.90
CA PRO A 232 20.30 3.50 -11.28
C PRO A 232 20.12 4.59 -10.21
N ASP A 233 19.06 5.38 -10.30
CA ASP A 233 18.72 6.41 -9.31
C ASP A 233 17.94 5.85 -8.12
N ARG A 234 17.72 4.53 -8.03
CA ARG A 234 17.18 3.84 -6.83
C ARG A 234 15.97 4.56 -6.20
N PRO A 235 14.83 4.69 -6.91
CA PRO A 235 13.66 5.42 -6.42
C PRO A 235 12.97 4.74 -5.23
N LEU A 236 13.15 3.43 -5.04
CA LEU A 236 12.56 2.69 -3.91
C LEU A 236 13.21 3.02 -2.56
N ILE A 237 14.39 3.65 -2.55
CA ILE A 237 15.09 3.99 -1.30
C ILE A 237 14.53 5.30 -0.75
N ASN A 238 14.11 5.28 0.52
CA ASN A 238 13.83 6.49 1.27
C ASN A 238 15.17 7.09 1.75
N ARG A 239 15.68 8.08 1.02
CA ARG A 239 16.99 8.70 1.32
C ARG A 239 16.99 9.52 2.60
N VAL A 240 15.83 9.94 3.11
CA VAL A 240 15.75 10.69 4.36
C VAL A 240 16.07 9.79 5.55
N THR A 241 15.52 8.57 5.58
CA THR A 241 15.67 7.67 6.73
C THR A 241 16.69 6.56 6.52
N GLN A 242 16.99 6.20 5.26
CA GLN A 242 17.89 5.10 4.91
C GLN A 242 19.17 5.59 4.22
N GLY A 243 19.25 6.87 3.87
CA GLY A 243 20.42 7.46 3.25
C GLY A 243 21.58 7.58 4.26
N LEU A 244 22.64 6.81 4.03
CA LEU A 244 23.85 6.85 4.84
C LEU A 244 24.90 7.70 4.14
N TYR A 245 25.14 8.90 4.67
CA TYR A 245 26.10 9.86 4.13
C TYR A 245 27.03 10.36 5.24
N PRO A 246 28.32 10.61 4.96
CA PRO A 246 29.17 11.35 5.88
C PRO A 246 28.56 12.73 6.12
N PRO A 247 28.26 13.12 7.37
CA PRO A 247 27.61 14.41 7.65
C PRO A 247 28.54 15.61 7.38
N ALA A 248 29.84 15.37 7.20
CA ALA A 248 30.85 16.38 6.88
C ALA A 248 30.74 17.60 7.81
N SER A 249 30.82 18.82 7.27
CA SER A 249 30.84 20.05 8.08
C SER A 249 29.53 20.34 8.84
N THR A 250 28.43 19.61 8.59
CA THR A 250 27.16 19.82 9.30
C THR A 250 27.24 19.46 10.79
N VAL A 251 28.23 18.65 11.19
CA VAL A 251 28.43 18.28 12.61
C VAL A 251 29.08 19.39 13.44
N LYS A 252 29.69 20.40 12.79
CA LYS A 252 30.54 21.40 13.45
C LYS A 252 29.85 22.16 14.59
N PRO A 253 28.59 22.64 14.45
CA PRO A 253 27.90 23.30 15.57
C PRO A 253 27.79 22.40 16.81
N TYR A 254 27.47 21.12 16.62
CA TYR A 254 27.38 20.15 17.71
C TYR A 254 28.75 19.85 18.33
N MET A 255 29.79 19.68 17.50
CA MET A 255 31.15 19.46 17.98
C MET A 255 31.69 20.68 18.75
N ALA A 256 31.41 21.89 18.28
CA ALA A 256 31.78 23.12 18.97
C ALA A 256 31.06 23.25 20.32
N LEU A 257 29.76 22.95 20.38
CA LEU A 257 29.02 22.91 21.63
C LEU A 257 29.60 21.89 22.62
N SER A 258 29.92 20.67 22.15
CA SER A 258 30.55 19.64 22.97
C SER A 258 31.93 20.09 23.49
N ALA A 259 32.75 20.72 22.64
CA ALA A 259 34.06 21.21 23.03
C ALA A 259 34.00 22.36 24.05
N LEU A 260 33.04 23.28 23.90
CA LEU A 260 32.75 24.32 24.88
C LEU A 260 32.28 23.70 26.21
N SER A 261 31.35 22.74 26.15
CA SER A 261 30.81 22.06 27.33
C SER A 261 31.87 21.23 28.08
N ALA A 262 32.83 20.65 27.36
CA ALA A 262 33.94 19.90 27.93
C ALA A 262 35.09 20.80 28.43
N GLY A 263 35.00 22.13 28.23
CA GLY A 263 36.03 23.08 28.62
C GLY A 263 37.30 23.01 27.77
N VAL A 264 37.28 22.33 26.62
CA VAL A 264 38.42 22.21 25.69
C VAL A 264 38.66 23.53 24.96
N ILE A 265 37.58 24.29 24.70
CA ILE A 265 37.63 25.63 24.10
C ILE A 265 36.75 26.61 24.89
N THR A 266 36.93 27.89 24.64
CA THR A 266 36.10 29.00 25.14
C THR A 266 35.61 29.85 23.96
N PRO A 267 34.60 30.72 24.13
CA PRO A 267 34.15 31.63 23.07
C PRO A 267 35.25 32.55 22.53
N THR A 268 36.32 32.76 23.29
CA THR A 268 37.47 33.60 22.92
C THR A 268 38.69 32.79 22.47
N THR A 269 38.62 31.46 22.45
CA THR A 269 39.71 30.61 21.99
C THR A 269 39.95 30.88 20.50
N SER A 270 41.17 31.27 20.16
CA SER A 270 41.60 31.53 18.79
C SER A 270 42.86 30.73 18.48
N PHE A 271 43.08 30.47 17.20
CA PHE A 271 44.32 29.90 16.69
C PHE A 271 44.65 30.55 15.36
N PHE A 272 45.93 30.67 15.04
CA PHE A 272 46.37 31.11 13.73
C PHE A 272 46.28 29.94 12.74
N GLY A 273 45.31 29.97 11.82
CA GLY A 273 45.08 28.90 10.87
C GLY A 273 46.04 28.92 9.69
N ALA A 274 46.65 27.77 9.39
CA ALA A 274 47.30 27.48 8.10
C ALA A 274 46.30 26.77 7.16
N PRO A 275 46.59 26.67 5.84
CA PRO A 275 45.72 25.94 4.89
C PRO A 275 45.50 24.46 5.22
N THR A 276 46.38 23.87 6.03
CA THR A 276 46.31 22.50 6.53
C THR A 276 46.70 22.44 8.01
N TRP A 277 46.26 21.39 8.70
CA TRP A 277 46.60 21.08 10.09
C TRP A 277 46.74 19.57 10.22
N THR A 278 47.75 19.09 10.95
CA THR A 278 48.05 17.66 11.20
C THR A 278 48.05 17.36 12.68
#